data_AF-A0A948CTR7-F1
#
_entry.id   AF-A0A948CTR7-F1
#
_cell.length_a   1.000
_cell.length_b   1.000
_cell.length_c   1.000
_cell.angle_alpha   90.00
_cell.angle_beta   90.00
_cell.angle_gamma   90.00
#
_symmetry.space_group_name_H-M   'P 1'
#
loop_
_entity.id
_entity.type
_entity.pdbx_description
1 polymer ?
#
loop_
_entity_poly.entity_id
_entity_poly.type
_entity_poly.pdbx_seq_one_letter_code
_entity_poly.pdbx_strand_id
1 'polypeptide(L)' 'KRNGITEGFHNKIEMMTRRAYGFRNFENYRLRVLAHCGWDGVINRV' A
#
# COMPACT_ATOMS: atom_id res chain seq x y z
N LYS A 1 -22.60 3.67 8.12
CA LYS A 1 -21.28 4.34 8.17
C LYS A 1 -20.19 3.28 8.01
N ARG A 2 -19.79 2.94 6.78
CA ARG A 2 -18.83 1.85 6.47
C ARG A 2 -17.42 2.42 6.29
N ASN A 3 -16.89 3.10 7.31
CA ASN A 3 -15.55 3.71 7.27
C ASN A 3 -14.42 2.69 7.51
N GLY A 4 -14.75 1.48 7.96
CA GLY A 4 -13.75 0.46 8.33
C GLY A 4 -12.84 0.01 7.18
N ILE A 5 -13.32 0.05 5.93
CA ILE A 5 -12.47 -0.28 4.77
C ILE A 5 -11.41 0.81 4.57
N THR A 6 -11.83 2.08 4.57
CA THR A 6 -10.94 3.24 4.37
C THR A 6 -9.97 3.41 5.54
N GLU A 7 -10.40 3.16 6.77
CA GLU A 7 -9.54 3.19 7.96
C GLU A 7 -8.47 2.09 7.94
N GLY A 8 -8.82 0.87 7.46
CA GLY A 8 -7.87 -0.22 7.28
C GLY A 8 -6.78 0.11 6.25
N PHE A 9 -7.16 0.75 5.14
CA PHE A 9 -6.20 1.22 4.14
C PHE A 9 -5.30 2.33 4.68
N HIS A 10 -5.86 3.32 5.38
CA HIS A 10 -5.08 4.40 5.98
C HIS A 10 -4.01 3.89 6.96
N ASN A 11 -4.39 3.00 7.88
CA ASN A 11 -3.44 2.47 8.87
C ASN A 11 -2.32 1.65 8.19
N LYS A 12 -2.66 0.87 7.17
CA LYS A 12 -1.67 0.12 6.37
C LYS A 12 -0.68 1.05 5.67
N ILE A 13 -1.18 2.14 5.09
CA ILE A 13 -0.38 3.16 4.41
C ILE A 13 0.58 3.84 5.39
N GLU A 14 0.10 4.28 6.55
CA GLU A 14 0.93 4.87 7.60
C GLU A 14 2.02 3.91 8.10
N MET A 15 1.69 2.63 8.29
CA MET A 15 2.67 1.61 8.69
C MET A 15 3.75 1.41 7.62
N MET A 16 3.38 1.41 6.33
CA MET A 16 4.34 1.32 5.22
C MET A 16 5.27 2.52 5.19
N THR A 17 4.75 3.73 5.40
CA THR A 17 5.54 4.97 5.48
C THR A 17 6.47 4.99 6.68
N ARG A 18 6.06 4.45 7.84
CA ARG A 18 6.91 4.35 9.05
C ARG A 18 8.04 3.32 8.88
N ARG A 19 7.77 2.19 8.22
CA ARG A 19 8.75 1.15 7.90
C ARG A 19 9.65 1.48 6.70
N ALA A 20 9.30 2.54 5.97
CA ALA A 20 10.03 2.97 4.79
C ALA A 20 11.44 3.52 5.07
N TYR A 21 11.70 3.98 6.30
CA TYR A 21 12.91 4.73 6.68
C TYR A 21 13.32 5.79 5.65
N GLY A 22 12.34 6.44 5.01
CA GLY A 22 12.53 7.41 3.94
C GLY A 22 12.63 6.76 2.55
N PHE A 23 11.49 6.36 1.99
CA PHE A 23 11.39 6.10 0.53
C PHE A 23 11.75 7.38 -0.23
N ARG A 24 13.05 7.59 -0.47
CA ARG A 24 13.59 8.68 -1.31
C ARG A 24 13.14 8.56 -2.76
N ASN A 25 12.58 7.41 -3.14
CA ASN A 25 12.00 7.18 -4.45
C ASN A 25 10.49 6.88 -4.33
N PHE A 26 9.67 7.81 -4.83
CA PHE A 26 8.21 7.73 -4.83
C PHE A 26 7.68 6.53 -5.63
N GLU A 27 8.44 6.07 -6.63
CA GLU A 27 8.12 4.87 -7.40
C GLU A 27 8.09 3.62 -6.53
N ASN A 28 9.07 3.45 -5.62
CA ASN A 28 9.12 2.31 -4.70
C ASN A 28 7.99 2.33 -3.67
N TYR A 29 7.58 3.52 -3.24
CA TYR A 29 6.41 3.68 -2.37
C TYR A 29 5.13 3.24 -3.09
N ARG A 30 4.93 3.68 -4.35
CA ARG A 30 3.78 3.26 -5.17
C ARG A 30 3.75 1.75 -5.40
N LEU A 31 4.88 1.14 -5.73
CA LEU A 31 4.97 -0.31 -5.92
C LEU A 31 4.59 -1.08 -4.67
N ARG A 32 5.01 -0.62 -3.48
CA ARG A 32 4.63 -1.24 -2.20
C ARG A 32 3.15 -1.04 -1.85
N VAL A 33 2.60 0.14 -2.09
CA VAL A 33 1.16 0.39 -1.88
C VAL A 33 0.34 -0.50 -2.82
N LEU A 34 0.75 -0.62 -4.09
CA LEU A 34 0.13 -1.55 -5.03
C LEU A 34 0.26 -2.99 -4.51
N ALA A 35 1.45 -3.46 -4.13
CA ALA A 35 1.66 -4.81 -3.60
C ALA A 35 0.80 -5.13 -2.35
N HIS A 36 0.55 -4.16 -1.47
CA HIS A 36 -0.16 -4.38 -0.21
C HIS A 36 -1.65 -4.06 -0.23
N CYS A 37 -2.09 -3.16 -1.12
CA CYS A 37 -3.45 -2.62 -1.13
C CYS A 37 -4.17 -2.78 -2.48
N GLY A 38 -3.48 -3.11 -3.57
CA GLY A 38 -4.05 -3.26 -4.92
C GLY A 38 -3.63 -4.52 -5.68
N TRP A 39 -2.72 -5.33 -5.15
CA TRP A 39 -2.22 -6.54 -5.79
C TRP A 39 -3.06 -7.73 -5.36
N ASP A 40 -4.19 -7.89 -6.04
CA ASP A 40 -5.00 -9.11 -5.98
C ASP A 40 -4.38 -10.23 -6.82
N GLY A 41 -3.06 -10.44 -6.81
CA GLY A 41 -2.40 -11.60 -7.48
C GLY A 41 -2.67 -11.80 -8.99
N VAL A 42 -3.39 -10.90 -9.66
CA VAL A 42 -3.99 -11.10 -10.98
C VAL A 42 -3.23 -10.35 -12.09
N ILE A 43 -2.28 -9.47 -11.76
CA ILE A 43 -1.52 -8.72 -12.77
C ILE A 43 -0.34 -9.53 -13.36
N ASN A 44 0.01 -10.69 -12.80
CA ASN A 44 1.09 -11.53 -13.36
C ASN A 44 0.69 -13.01 -13.48
N ARG A 45 -0.52 -13.26 -13.99
CA ARG A 45 -0.92 -14.56 -14.54
C ARG A 45 -1.23 -14.42 -16.04
N VAL A 46 -0.30 -13.81 -16.78
CA VAL A 46 -0.17 -13.89 -18.25
C VAL A 46 1.30 -13.89 -18.62
#